data_AF-A0A967W2L5-F1
#
_entry.id   AF-A0A967W2L5-F1
#
_cell.length_a   1.000
_cell.length_b   1.000
_cell.length_c   1.000
_cell.angle_alpha   90.00
_cell.angle_beta   90.00
_cell.angle_gamma   90.00
#
_symmetry.space_group_name_H-M   'P 1'
#
loop_
_entity.id
_entity.type
_entity.pdbx_description
1 polymer ?
#
loop_
_entity_poly.entity_id
_entity_poly.type
_entity_poly.pdbx_seq_one_letter_code
_entity_poly.pdbx_strand_id
1 'polypeptide(L)' 'MAPAPHRPGRIVSGGQTGVDRAALDAALTLGVPCGGWCPAGRRAEDGVIPARYPLHETPSSDYAQRTAWNVRDSD' A
#
# COMPACT_ATOMS: atom_id res chain seq x y z
N MET A 1 30.65 -7.15 -14.03
CA MET A 1 29.94 -6.64 -12.84
C MET A 1 28.50 -6.42 -13.26
N ALA A 2 27.56 -7.26 -12.83
CA ALA A 2 26.15 -7.10 -13.16
C ALA A 2 25.60 -5.85 -12.46
N PRO A 3 24.70 -5.07 -13.09
CA PRO A 3 24.09 -3.92 -12.44
C PRO A 3 23.34 -4.38 -11.17
N ALA A 4 23.54 -3.67 -10.06
CA ALA A 4 22.76 -3.89 -8.85
C ALA A 4 21.27 -3.70 -9.20
N PRO A 5 20.38 -4.60 -8.79
CA PRO A 5 18.95 -4.44 -9.08
C PRO A 5 18.50 -3.10 -8.54
N HIS A 6 17.89 -2.28 -9.41
CA HIS A 6 17.18 -1.08 -8.99
C HIS A 6 16.11 -1.53 -7.99
N ARG A 7 16.35 -1.31 -6.70
CA ARG A 7 15.34 -1.56 -5.68
C ARG A 7 14.29 -0.47 -5.88
N PRO A 8 13.05 -0.79 -6.30
CA PRO A 8 12.01 0.21 -6.37
C PRO A 8 11.93 0.88 -5.00
N GLY A 9 11.92 2.22 -5.01
CA GLY A 9 11.83 3.03 -3.81
C GLY A 9 10.46 2.86 -3.18
N ARG A 10 10.27 1.79 -2.41
CA ARG A 10 9.02 1.44 -1.70
C ARG A 10 7.82 1.10 -2.61
N ILE A 11 7.09 0.04 -2.27
CA ILE A 11 5.77 -0.25 -2.87
C ILE A 11 4.71 0.59 -2.17
N VAL A 12 3.92 1.37 -2.93
CA VAL A 12 2.77 2.11 -2.43
C VAL A 12 1.47 1.41 -2.87
N SER A 13 0.57 1.16 -1.92
CA SER A 13 -0.71 0.48 -2.18
C SER A 13 -1.84 1.03 -1.31
N GLY A 14 -3.09 0.92 -1.79
CA GLY A 14 -4.30 1.28 -1.06
C GLY A 14 -4.81 0.20 -0.10
N GLY A 15 -4.25 -1.02 -0.18
CA GLY A 15 -4.65 -2.16 0.65
C GLY A 15 -5.95 -2.84 0.25
N GLN A 16 -6.48 -2.55 -0.96
CA GLN A 16 -7.68 -3.22 -1.47
C GLN A 16 -7.45 -4.74 -1.60
N THR A 17 -8.53 -5.51 -1.63
CA THR A 17 -8.44 -6.93 -1.96
C THR A 17 -7.83 -7.18 -3.36
N GLY A 18 -7.28 -8.38 -3.57
CA GLY A 18 -6.62 -8.76 -4.82
C GLY A 18 -5.19 -8.22 -4.94
N VAL A 19 -4.90 -7.50 -6.02
CA VAL A 19 -3.53 -7.12 -6.43
C VAL A 19 -2.82 -6.26 -5.39
N ASP A 20 -3.54 -5.35 -4.75
CA ASP A 20 -3.00 -4.45 -3.72
C ASP A 20 -2.38 -5.26 -2.57
N ARG A 21 -3.13 -6.23 -2.02
CA ARG A 21 -2.63 -7.11 -0.96
C ARG A 21 -1.54 -8.05 -1.44
N ALA A 22 -1.63 -8.58 -2.65
CA ALA A 22 -0.59 -9.43 -3.21
C ALA A 22 0.76 -8.69 -3.31
N ALA A 23 0.74 -7.41 -3.71
CA ALA A 23 1.93 -6.57 -3.74
C ALA A 23 2.51 -6.31 -2.34
N LEU A 24 1.65 -6.04 -1.36
CA LEU A 24 2.05 -5.86 0.03
C LEU A 24 2.62 -7.15 0.66
N ASP A 25 1.99 -8.29 0.41
CA ASP A 25 2.45 -9.59 0.91
C ASP A 25 3.82 -9.96 0.30
N ALA A 26 4.00 -9.73 -1.01
CA ALA A 26 5.28 -9.92 -1.68
C ALA A 26 6.36 -8.99 -1.12
N ALA A 27 6.05 -7.72 -0.89
CA ALA A 27 7.00 -6.76 -0.32
C ALA A 27 7.43 -7.15 1.10
N LEU A 28 6.48 -7.48 1.97
CA LEU A 28 6.76 -7.93 3.33
C LEU A 28 7.62 -9.19 3.34
N THR A 29 7.33 -10.15 2.44
CA THR A 29 8.09 -11.40 2.32
C THR A 29 9.52 -11.16 1.83
N LEU A 30 9.70 -10.24 0.88
CA LEU A 30 10.99 -9.93 0.27
C LEU A 30 11.79 -8.86 1.04
N GLY A 31 11.25 -8.33 2.13
CA GLY A 31 11.86 -7.22 2.87
C GLY A 31 11.96 -5.93 2.06
N VAL A 32 11.13 -5.77 1.03
CA VAL A 32 11.02 -4.53 0.26
C VAL A 32 10.16 -3.57 1.07
N PRO A 33 10.60 -2.31 1.27
CA PRO A 33 9.76 -1.31 1.93
C PRO A 33 8.40 -1.22 1.25
N CYS A 34 7.31 -1.23 2.02
CA CYS A 34 5.98 -1.01 1.49
C CYS A 34 5.15 -0.16 2.44
N GLY A 35 4.07 0.40 1.91
CA GLY A 35 3.08 1.16 2.69
C GLY A 35 2.09 1.86 1.78
N GLY A 36 1.48 2.92 2.29
CA GLY A 36 0.52 3.73 1.55
C GLY A 36 -0.65 4.17 2.41
N TRP A 37 -1.61 4.80 1.76
CA TRP A 37 -2.82 5.34 2.35
C TRP A 37 -4.02 4.45 2.08
N CYS A 38 -4.79 4.16 3.11
CA CYS A 38 -6.06 3.43 3.06
C CYS A 38 -7.20 4.29 3.62
N PRO A 39 -8.47 3.99 3.30
CA PRO A 39 -9.60 4.74 3.84
C PRO A 39 -9.70 4.62 5.37
N ALA A 40 -10.30 5.62 6.01
CA ALA A 40 -10.66 5.54 7.44
C ALA A 40 -11.44 4.26 7.77
N GLY A 41 -11.14 3.66 8.92
CA GLY A 41 -11.59 2.34 9.33
C GLY A 41 -10.87 1.19 8.60
N ARG A 42 -9.79 1.47 7.88
CA ARG A 42 -9.06 0.52 7.03
C ARG A 42 -10.00 -0.27 6.10
N ARG A 43 -10.94 0.41 5.44
CA ARG A 43 -11.95 -0.27 4.60
C ARG A 43 -11.38 -0.82 3.30
N ALA A 44 -11.78 -2.04 2.99
CA ALA A 44 -11.65 -2.73 1.71
C ALA A 44 -12.99 -3.39 1.35
N GLU A 45 -13.11 -3.90 0.12
CA GLU A 45 -14.31 -4.58 -0.38
C GLU A 45 -14.66 -5.84 0.40
N ASP A 46 -13.66 -6.53 0.95
CA ASP A 46 -13.82 -7.75 1.74
C ASP A 46 -13.77 -7.49 3.26
N GLY A 47 -13.88 -6.23 3.69
CA GLY A 47 -13.93 -5.84 5.09
C GLY A 47 -12.72 -5.01 5.52
N VAL A 48 -12.18 -5.29 6.71
CA VAL A 48 -11.11 -4.50 7.32
C VAL A 48 -9.75 -4.98 6.83
N ILE A 49 -8.90 -4.06 6.36
CA ILE A 49 -7.54 -4.37 5.92
C ILE A 49 -6.72 -4.82 7.13
N PRO A 50 -6.08 -6.01 7.08
CA PRO A 50 -5.28 -6.53 8.18
C PRO A 50 -4.21 -5.55 8.71
N ALA A 51 -4.03 -5.52 10.03
CA ALA A 51 -3.07 -4.61 10.69
C ALA A 51 -1.60 -4.90 10.35
N ARG A 52 -1.28 -6.08 9.81
CA ARG A 52 0.08 -6.43 9.36
C ARG A 52 0.60 -5.52 8.23
N TYR A 53 -0.31 -4.91 7.48
CA TYR A 53 0.06 -4.04 6.37
C TYR A 53 0.40 -2.63 6.88
N PRO A 54 1.58 -2.08 6.55
CA PRO A 54 2.06 -0.78 7.02
C PRO A 54 1.37 0.38 6.30
N LEU A 55 0.05 0.46 6.42
CA LEU A 55 -0.80 1.46 5.80
C LEU A 55 -1.26 2.49 6.83
N HIS A 56 -1.30 3.75 6.41
CA HIS A 56 -1.85 4.87 7.16
C HIS A 56 -3.28 5.15 6.72
N GLU A 57 -4.16 5.47 7.67
CA GLU A 57 -5.53 5.83 7.35
C GLU A 57 -5.62 7.30 6.91
N THR A 58 -6.40 7.55 5.87
CA THR A 58 -6.84 8.91 5.53
C THR A 58 -7.91 9.38 6.52
N PRO A 59 -8.13 10.70 6.65
CA PRO A 59 -9.20 11.25 7.50
C PRO A 59 -10.62 10.82 7.07
N SER A 60 -10.82 10.53 5.77
CA SER A 60 -12.10 10.06 5.22
C SER A 60 -12.06 8.57 4.87
N SER A 61 -13.22 7.93 4.89
CA SER A 61 -13.43 6.60 4.33
C SER A 61 -13.64 6.59 2.82
N ASP A 62 -13.49 7.72 2.15
CA ASP A 62 -13.62 7.85 0.69
C ASP A 62 -12.39 7.30 -0.03
N TYR A 63 -12.62 6.39 -0.98
CA TYR A 63 -11.58 5.78 -1.81
C TYR A 63 -10.89 6.80 -2.74
N ALA A 64 -11.55 7.90 -3.10
CA ALA A 64 -10.91 8.96 -3.89
C ALA A 64 -9.77 9.63 -3.10
N GLN A 65 -9.96 9.87 -1.79
CA GLN A 65 -8.95 10.52 -0.96
C GLN A 65 -7.68 9.68 -0.83
N ARG A 66 -7.81 8.37 -0.52
CA ARG A 66 -6.64 7.48 -0.44
C ARG A 66 -5.90 7.37 -1.77
N THR A 67 -6.61 7.47 -2.89
CA THR A 67 -6.01 7.41 -4.23
C THR A 67 -5.19 8.67 -4.50
N ALA A 68 -5.76 9.84 -4.25
CA ALA A 68 -5.05 11.11 -4.40
C ALA A 68 -3.82 11.21 -3.50
N TRP A 69 -3.88 10.70 -2.26
CA TRP A 69 -2.75 10.74 -1.34
C TRP A 69 -1.66 9.74 -1.71
N ASN A 70 -2.02 8.55 -2.20
CA ASN A 70 -1.03 7.61 -2.75
C ASN A 70 -0.33 8.19 -3.98
N VAL A 71 -1.04 8.91 -4.86
CA VAL A 71 -0.41 9.60 -6.01
C VAL A 71 0.48 10.75 -5.54
N ARG A 72 0.04 11.54 -4.56
CA ARG A 72 0.80 12.68 -3.99
C ARG A 72 2.11 12.24 -3.34
N ASP A 73 2.09 11.13 -2.62
CA ASP A 73 3.22 10.66 -1.79
C ASP A 73 4.03 9.54 -2.46
N SER A 74 3.83 9.32 -3.77
CA SER A 74 4.65 8.42 -4.59
C SER A 74 5.55 9.24 -5.52
N ASP A 75 6.81 8.81 -5.66
CA ASP A 75 7.83 9.36 -6.57
C ASP A 75 7.87 8.55 -7.89
#